data_AF-A0A7J6K7G9-F1
#
_entry.id   AF-A0A7J6K7G9-F1
#
_cell.length_a   1.000
_cell.length_b   1.000
_cell.length_c   1.000
_cell.angle_alpha   90.00
_cell.angle_beta   90.00
_cell.angle_gamma   90.00
#
_symmetry.space_group_name_H-M   'P 1'
#
loop_
_entity.id
_entity.type
_entity.pdbx_description
1 polymer ?
#
loop_
_entity_poly.entity_id
_entity_poly.type
_entity_poly.pdbx_seq_one_letter_code
_entity_poly.pdbx_strand_id
1 'polypeptide(L)'
;MEVWLFILGYLIHFVASCVLVCKIHQQRTVYGLSIDTQICFLAATLSRCVWYLDTRLVETWLAYLELLCSTLISGVLTYYLWCYRHTNTKNVWAPCQAAVIIPATMLTAFFIHPGRHWWTVQILVAFSIYTEAVGLLPQLWYMRRMLEIEPLTSHYVGLLVLSRVVRLFFWVTLYFQGEHFLGLFLADLLHSVLAADYFVMWCRKLRHGGALIYKI
;
A
#
# COMPACT_ATOMS: atom_id res chain seq x y z
N MET A 1 7.68 -23.69 -3.18
CA MET A 1 8.32 -22.51 -2.57
C MET A 1 7.25 -21.76 -1.80
N GLU A 2 7.48 -21.42 -0.53
CA GLU A 2 6.41 -20.94 0.33
C GLU A 2 6.08 -19.47 0.09
N VAL A 3 4.97 -19.21 -0.60
CA VAL A 3 4.38 -17.87 -0.83
C VAL A 3 3.68 -17.29 0.40
N TRP A 4 3.72 -18.01 1.54
CA TRP A 4 2.99 -17.65 2.76
C TRP A 4 3.35 -16.26 3.31
N LEU A 5 4.62 -15.88 3.31
CA LEU A 5 5.05 -14.55 3.76
C LEU A 5 4.49 -13.44 2.87
N PHE A 6 4.43 -13.67 1.55
CA PHE A 6 3.88 -12.72 0.60
C PHE A 6 2.37 -12.54 0.80
N ILE A 7 1.64 -13.65 1.00
CA ILE A 7 0.20 -13.65 1.30
C ILE A 7 -0.06 -12.98 2.66
N LEU A 8 0.75 -13.28 3.68
CA LEU A 8 0.64 -12.66 5.00
C LEU A 8 0.79 -11.14 4.93
N GLY A 9 1.75 -10.65 4.12
CA GLY A 9 1.87 -9.22 3.84
C GLY A 9 0.56 -8.64 3.30
N TYR A 10 -0.04 -9.27 2.28
CA TYR A 10 -1.31 -8.79 1.76
C TYR A 10 -2.49 -8.92 2.73
N LEU A 11 -2.53 -9.95 3.58
CA LEU A 11 -3.55 -10.06 4.63
C LEU A 11 -3.44 -8.92 5.65
N ILE A 12 -2.22 -8.54 6.05
CA ILE A 12 -2.00 -7.38 6.93
C ILE A 12 -2.44 -6.09 6.23
N HIS A 13 -2.16 -5.95 4.93
CA HIS A 13 -2.64 -4.81 4.13
C HIS A 13 -4.18 -4.78 4.09
N PHE A 14 -4.83 -5.92 3.86
CA PHE A 14 -6.28 -6.04 3.89
C PHE A 14 -6.86 -5.62 5.24
N VAL A 15 -6.28 -6.07 6.35
CA VAL A 15 -6.67 -5.64 7.71
C VAL A 15 -6.51 -4.13 7.87
N ALA A 16 -5.43 -3.53 7.36
CA ALA A 16 -5.25 -2.09 7.36
C ALA A 16 -6.40 -1.37 6.64
N SER A 17 -6.78 -1.85 5.46
CA SER A 17 -7.91 -1.31 4.69
C SER A 17 -9.23 -1.43 5.44
N CYS A 18 -9.48 -2.56 6.13
CA CYS A 18 -10.65 -2.73 6.98
C CYS A 18 -10.68 -1.72 8.15
N VAL A 19 -9.55 -1.49 8.82
CA VAL A 19 -9.43 -0.47 9.88
C VAL A 19 -9.81 0.91 9.35
N LEU A 20 -9.37 1.24 8.13
CA LEU A 20 -9.72 2.51 7.50
C LEU A 20 -11.20 2.61 7.13
N VAL A 21 -11.81 1.53 6.63
CA VAL A 21 -13.26 1.49 6.38
C VAL A 21 -14.04 1.69 7.67
N CYS A 22 -13.66 1.00 8.76
CA CYS A 22 -14.29 1.18 10.08
C CYS A 22 -14.21 2.63 10.55
N LYS A 23 -13.06 3.29 10.38
CA LYS A 23 -12.86 4.71 10.68
C LYS A 23 -13.87 5.59 9.94
N ILE A 24 -13.92 5.46 8.61
CA ILE A 24 -14.79 6.32 7.80
C ILE A 24 -16.27 6.03 8.08
N HIS A 25 -16.62 4.77 8.33
CA HIS A 25 -17.99 4.38 8.66
C HIS A 25 -18.46 4.98 10.00
N GLN A 26 -17.62 4.91 11.04
CA GLN A 26 -17.94 5.42 12.37
C GLN A 26 -17.97 6.95 12.41
N GLN A 27 -16.99 7.60 11.79
CA GLN A 27 -16.81 9.05 11.93
C GLN A 27 -17.47 9.86 10.81
N ARG A 28 -17.88 9.21 9.70
CA ARG A 28 -18.51 9.85 8.54
C ARG A 28 -17.68 11.01 7.96
N THR A 29 -16.35 10.90 8.05
CA THR A 29 -15.39 11.90 7.59
C THR A 29 -14.12 11.25 7.03
N VAL A 30 -13.56 11.88 6.01
CA VAL A 30 -12.25 11.56 5.41
C VAL A 30 -11.20 12.64 5.69
N TYR A 31 -11.41 13.43 6.75
CA TYR A 31 -10.35 14.25 7.33
C TYR A 31 -9.13 13.38 7.63
N GLY A 32 -7.93 13.88 7.35
CA GLY A 32 -6.71 13.13 7.62
C GLY A 32 -6.24 12.20 6.50
N LEU A 33 -7.06 12.00 5.45
CA LEU A 33 -6.82 10.96 4.44
C LEU A 33 -6.50 11.56 3.08
N SER A 34 -5.53 10.97 2.40
CA SER A 34 -5.20 11.27 1.01
C SER A 34 -6.08 10.43 0.08
N ILE A 35 -6.85 11.09 -0.78
CA ILE A 35 -7.61 10.44 -1.85
C ILE A 35 -6.65 9.83 -2.89
N ASP A 36 -5.53 10.51 -3.18
CA ASP A 36 -4.53 10.06 -4.15
C ASP A 36 -3.95 8.68 -3.78
N THR A 37 -3.61 8.47 -2.50
CA THR A 37 -3.12 7.16 -2.03
C THR A 37 -4.10 6.03 -2.31
N GLN A 38 -5.40 6.30 -2.16
CA GLN A 38 -6.45 5.29 -2.31
C GLN A 38 -6.71 4.97 -3.77
N ILE A 39 -6.63 5.98 -4.65
CA ILE A 39 -6.67 5.79 -6.10
C ILE A 39 -5.47 4.95 -6.56
N CYS A 40 -4.26 5.22 -6.05
CA CYS A 40 -3.07 4.42 -6.35
C CYS A 40 -3.23 2.96 -5.90
N PHE A 41 -3.71 2.72 -4.68
CA PHE A 41 -3.94 1.35 -4.18
C PHE A 41 -5.05 0.64 -4.93
N LEU A 42 -6.12 1.33 -5.33
CA LEU A 42 -7.16 0.77 -6.20
C LEU A 42 -6.56 0.36 -7.56
N ALA A 43 -5.78 1.23 -8.21
CA ALA A 43 -5.14 0.93 -9.48
C ALA A 43 -4.20 -0.29 -9.40
N ALA A 44 -3.40 -0.37 -8.33
CA ALA A 44 -2.55 -1.53 -8.07
C ALA A 44 -3.38 -2.82 -7.86
N THR A 45 -4.46 -2.74 -7.07
CA THR A 45 -5.33 -3.89 -6.77
C THR A 45 -6.06 -4.39 -8.01
N LEU A 46 -6.58 -3.48 -8.85
CA LEU A 46 -7.19 -3.84 -10.13
C LEU A 46 -6.18 -4.49 -11.08
N SER A 47 -4.93 -4.00 -11.08
CA SER A 47 -3.86 -4.64 -11.84
C SER A 47 -3.58 -6.07 -11.34
N ARG A 48 -3.60 -6.30 -10.02
CA ARG A 48 -3.47 -7.65 -9.44
C ARG A 48 -4.51 -8.63 -9.97
N CYS A 49 -5.76 -8.21 -10.13
CA CYS A 49 -6.81 -9.06 -10.69
C CYS A 49 -6.48 -9.61 -12.08
N VAL A 50 -5.68 -8.88 -12.87
CA VAL A 50 -5.28 -9.31 -14.22
C VAL A 50 -4.13 -10.30 -14.16
N TRP A 51 -3.08 -10.01 -13.41
CA TRP A 51 -1.85 -10.82 -13.43
C TRP A 51 -1.84 -11.99 -12.46
N TYR A 52 -2.79 -12.07 -11.53
CA TYR A 52 -2.82 -13.06 -10.47
C TYR A 52 -2.67 -14.51 -10.98
N LEU A 53 -3.38 -14.85 -12.06
CA LEU A 53 -3.41 -16.19 -12.64
C LEU A 53 -2.07 -16.62 -13.26
N ASP A 54 -1.19 -15.68 -13.59
CA ASP A 54 0.12 -15.93 -14.21
C ASP A 54 1.25 -16.09 -13.17
N THR A 55 0.92 -16.13 -11.88
CA THR A 55 1.90 -16.25 -10.79
C THR A 55 1.62 -17.45 -9.90
N ARG A 56 2.60 -17.83 -9.08
CA ARG A 56 2.51 -18.95 -8.12
C ARG A 56 1.40 -18.80 -7.08
N LEU A 57 0.82 -17.61 -6.96
CA LEU A 57 -0.33 -17.34 -6.10
C LEU A 57 -1.54 -18.22 -6.45
N VAL A 58 -1.66 -18.62 -7.72
CA VAL A 58 -2.74 -19.48 -8.23
C VAL A 58 -2.83 -20.82 -7.50
N GLU A 59 -1.73 -21.30 -6.91
CA GLU A 59 -1.69 -22.58 -6.18
C GLU A 59 -2.34 -22.50 -4.79
N THR A 60 -2.62 -21.30 -4.27
CA THR A 60 -3.08 -21.10 -2.88
C THR A 60 -4.51 -20.54 -2.83
N TRP A 61 -5.45 -21.34 -2.30
CA TRP A 61 -6.87 -20.91 -2.15
C TRP A 61 -7.03 -19.62 -1.32
N LEU A 62 -6.20 -19.44 -0.27
CA LEU A 62 -6.23 -18.25 0.58
C LEU A 62 -5.91 -16.97 -0.20
N ALA A 63 -5.04 -17.07 -1.21
CA ALA A 63 -4.68 -15.93 -2.04
C ALA A 63 -5.84 -15.48 -2.95
N TYR A 64 -6.74 -16.39 -3.35
CA TYR A 64 -7.97 -16.02 -4.08
C TYR A 64 -8.93 -15.25 -3.18
N LEU A 65 -9.16 -15.75 -1.95
CA LEU A 65 -10.02 -15.06 -0.99
C LEU A 65 -9.46 -13.70 -0.60
N GLU A 66 -8.15 -13.62 -0.34
CA GLU A 66 -7.47 -12.35 -0.07
C GLU A 66 -7.67 -11.37 -1.23
N LEU A 67 -7.40 -11.77 -2.47
CA LEU A 67 -7.56 -10.90 -3.63
C LEU A 67 -9.00 -10.40 -3.79
N LEU A 68 -9.99 -11.30 -3.63
CA LEU A 68 -11.40 -10.94 -3.71
C LEU A 68 -11.77 -9.92 -2.63
N CYS A 69 -11.44 -10.20 -1.37
CA CYS A 69 -11.71 -9.32 -0.24
C CYS A 69 -11.00 -7.97 -0.37
N SER A 70 -9.72 -7.97 -0.77
CA SER A 70 -8.92 -6.76 -1.02
C SER A 70 -9.49 -5.90 -2.16
N THR A 71 -9.98 -6.53 -3.23
CA THR A 71 -10.63 -5.81 -4.33
C THR A 71 -11.93 -5.16 -3.87
N LEU A 72 -12.78 -5.89 -3.15
CA LEU A 72 -14.03 -5.35 -2.62
C LEU A 72 -13.78 -4.20 -1.63
N ILE A 73 -12.86 -4.37 -0.68
CA ILE A 73 -12.57 -3.33 0.33
C ILE A 73 -11.97 -2.07 -0.31
N SER A 74 -11.11 -2.21 -1.32
CA SER A 74 -10.53 -1.07 -2.04
C SER A 74 -11.60 -0.30 -2.83
N GLY A 75 -12.58 -1.00 -3.41
CA GLY A 75 -13.76 -0.41 -4.04
C GLY A 75 -14.63 0.35 -3.03
N VAL A 76 -14.91 -0.25 -1.87
CA VAL A 76 -15.68 0.38 -0.77
C VAL A 76 -14.98 1.63 -0.25
N LEU A 77 -13.67 1.57 -0.03
CA LEU A 77 -12.88 2.73 0.38
C LEU A 77 -13.02 3.86 -0.62
N THR A 78 -12.75 3.58 -1.90
CA THR A 78 -12.82 4.60 -2.96
C THR A 78 -14.22 5.22 -3.05
N TYR A 79 -15.28 4.41 -2.91
CA TYR A 79 -16.65 4.88 -2.84
C TYR A 79 -16.89 5.80 -1.63
N TYR A 80 -16.45 5.42 -0.43
CA TYR A 80 -16.56 6.26 0.76
C TYR A 80 -15.78 7.57 0.64
N LEU A 81 -14.59 7.55 0.05
CA LEU A 81 -13.81 8.76 -0.22
C LEU A 81 -14.51 9.68 -1.21
N TRP A 82 -15.21 9.13 -2.20
CA TRP A 82 -16.06 9.91 -3.09
C TRP A 82 -17.22 10.57 -2.34
N CYS A 83 -18.00 9.80 -1.57
CA CYS A 83 -19.15 10.31 -0.82
C CYS A 83 -18.78 11.40 0.19
N TYR A 84 -17.69 11.19 0.94
CA TYR A 84 -17.25 12.11 2.00
C TYR A 84 -16.21 13.12 1.53
N ARG A 85 -15.93 13.22 0.21
CA ARG A 85 -14.89 14.10 -0.36
C ARG A 85 -14.95 15.54 0.15
N HIS A 86 -16.13 16.04 0.45
CA HIS A 86 -16.35 17.39 0.98
C HIS A 86 -15.69 17.64 2.35
N THR A 87 -15.47 16.59 3.15
CA THR A 87 -14.79 16.62 4.46
C THR A 87 -13.26 16.48 4.38
N ASN A 88 -12.72 16.29 3.17
CA ASN A 88 -11.29 16.09 2.99
C ASN A 88 -10.49 17.35 3.37
N THR A 89 -9.27 17.14 3.88
CA THR A 89 -8.38 18.23 4.30
C THR A 89 -8.02 19.12 3.11
N LYS A 90 -8.61 20.31 3.06
CA LYS A 90 -8.33 21.33 2.03
C LYS A 90 -6.95 21.96 2.28
N ASN A 91 -6.29 22.42 1.21
CA ASN A 91 -5.04 23.18 1.23
C ASN A 91 -3.74 22.41 1.55
N VAL A 92 -3.72 21.08 1.42
CA VAL A 92 -2.46 20.32 1.41
C VAL A 92 -2.10 20.00 -0.03
N TRP A 93 -1.22 20.80 -0.64
CA TRP A 93 -0.64 20.44 -1.94
C TRP A 93 0.39 19.32 -1.69
N ALA A 94 0.07 18.11 -2.17
CA ALA A 94 0.99 16.97 -2.14
C ALA A 94 1.71 16.88 -3.49
N PRO A 95 3.06 16.82 -3.51
CA PRO A 95 3.83 16.76 -4.76
C PRO A 95 3.63 15.44 -5.53
N CYS A 96 3.12 14.38 -4.87
CA CYS A 96 3.01 13.03 -5.41
C CYS A 96 1.55 12.64 -5.71
N GLN A 97 0.82 13.40 -6.52
CA GLN A 97 -0.58 13.09 -6.82
C GLN A 97 -0.74 11.78 -7.62
N ALA A 98 -1.91 11.13 -7.52
CA ALA A 98 -2.16 9.86 -8.21
C ALA A 98 -2.03 10.00 -9.74
N ALA A 99 -2.43 11.15 -10.27
CA ALA A 99 -2.30 11.49 -11.69
C ALA A 99 -0.84 11.51 -12.19
N VAL A 100 0.14 11.65 -11.29
CA VAL A 100 1.57 11.59 -11.62
C VAL A 100 2.13 10.21 -11.27
N ILE A 101 1.80 9.66 -10.09
CA ILE A 101 2.31 8.37 -9.62
C ILE A 101 1.94 7.24 -10.59
N ILE A 102 0.67 7.14 -10.98
CA ILE A 102 0.18 6.03 -11.80
C ILE A 102 0.89 5.96 -13.17
N PRO A 103 0.93 7.04 -13.99
CA PRO A 103 1.65 6.96 -15.25
C PRO A 103 3.17 6.80 -15.08
N ALA A 104 3.77 7.43 -14.06
CA ALA A 104 5.22 7.30 -13.82
C ALA A 104 5.62 5.86 -13.44
N THR A 105 4.84 5.21 -12.58
CA THR A 105 5.07 3.82 -12.17
C THR A 105 4.74 2.84 -13.28
N MET A 106 3.75 3.12 -14.13
CA MET A 106 3.48 2.33 -15.34
C MET A 106 4.64 2.41 -16.34
N LEU A 107 5.16 3.61 -16.59
CA LEU A 107 6.33 3.81 -17.46
C LEU A 107 7.56 3.09 -16.89
N THR A 108 7.79 3.20 -15.58
CA THR A 108 8.90 2.50 -14.90
C THR A 108 8.73 0.99 -14.99
N ALA A 109 7.51 0.47 -14.81
CA ALA A 109 7.21 -0.95 -14.94
C ALA A 109 7.39 -1.47 -16.38
N PHE A 110 7.08 -0.66 -17.39
CA PHE A 110 7.31 -1.01 -18.80
C PHE A 110 8.79 -1.24 -19.09
N PHE A 111 9.70 -0.44 -18.52
CA PHE A 111 11.15 -0.60 -18.72
C PHE A 111 11.81 -1.56 -17.72
N ILE A 112 11.28 -1.66 -16.51
CA ILE A 112 11.88 -2.39 -15.38
C ILE A 112 10.85 -3.38 -14.85
N HIS A 113 10.60 -4.45 -15.60
CA HIS A 113 9.81 -5.60 -15.15
C HIS A 113 10.69 -6.87 -15.11
N PRO A 114 10.33 -7.88 -14.29
CA PRO A 114 11.12 -9.11 -14.17
C PRO A 114 10.87 -10.12 -15.31
N GLY A 115 10.07 -9.76 -16.31
CA GLY A 115 9.72 -10.65 -17.42
C GLY A 115 10.87 -10.81 -18.41
N ARG A 116 11.04 -12.02 -18.96
CA ARG A 116 12.07 -12.30 -19.97
C ARG A 116 11.79 -11.68 -21.34
N HIS A 117 10.51 -11.56 -21.69
CA HIS A 117 10.08 -10.96 -22.95
C HIS A 117 9.60 -9.54 -22.71
N TRP A 118 9.79 -8.67 -23.70
CA TRP A 118 9.43 -7.25 -23.61
C TRP A 118 7.94 -7.00 -23.34
N TRP A 119 7.06 -7.84 -23.90
CA TRP A 119 5.62 -7.73 -23.69
C TRP A 119 5.12 -8.90 -22.85
N THR A 120 4.93 -8.67 -21.55
CA THR A 120 4.51 -9.71 -20.61
C THR A 120 3.59 -9.16 -19.53
N VAL A 121 2.77 -10.04 -18.96
CA VAL A 121 1.95 -9.75 -17.77
C VAL A 121 2.81 -9.33 -16.56
N GLN A 122 4.11 -9.64 -16.56
CA GLN A 122 5.06 -9.18 -15.53
C GLN A 122 5.20 -7.65 -15.46
N ILE A 123 4.85 -6.92 -16.52
CA ILE A 123 4.73 -5.45 -16.48
C ILE A 123 3.66 -5.05 -15.47
N LEU A 124 2.51 -5.71 -15.45
CA LEU A 124 1.43 -5.43 -14.51
C LEU A 124 1.80 -5.83 -13.07
N VAL A 125 2.58 -6.90 -12.89
CA VAL A 125 3.16 -7.26 -11.60
C VAL A 125 4.04 -6.11 -11.08
N ALA A 126 5.01 -5.66 -11.88
CA ALA A 126 5.89 -4.55 -11.53
C ALA A 126 5.11 -3.25 -11.28
N PHE A 127 4.15 -2.91 -12.14
CA PHE A 127 3.28 -1.74 -11.99
C PHE A 127 2.55 -1.75 -10.66
N SER A 128 1.91 -2.87 -10.29
CA SER A 128 1.16 -2.96 -9.03
C SER A 128 2.06 -2.76 -7.80
N ILE A 129 3.25 -3.38 -7.77
CA ILE A 129 4.19 -3.26 -6.65
C ILE A 129 4.82 -1.87 -6.60
N TYR A 130 5.20 -1.28 -7.73
CA TYR A 130 5.78 0.08 -7.80
C TYR A 130 4.75 1.13 -7.40
N THR A 131 3.50 1.00 -7.86
CA THR A 131 2.39 1.88 -7.48
C THR A 131 2.09 1.77 -5.99
N GLU A 132 2.12 0.56 -5.43
CA GLU A 132 1.96 0.34 -3.99
C GLU A 132 3.09 0.96 -3.17
N ALA A 133 4.33 0.92 -3.68
CA ALA A 133 5.49 1.46 -2.99
C ALA A 133 5.43 2.99 -2.88
N VAL A 134 5.11 3.67 -3.98
CA VAL A 134 5.09 5.14 -4.07
C VAL A 134 3.73 5.71 -3.64
N GLY A 135 2.65 4.93 -3.77
CA GLY A 135 1.28 5.34 -3.50
C GLY A 135 1.00 5.74 -2.06
N LEU A 136 1.83 5.32 -1.09
CA LEU A 136 1.70 5.75 0.31
C LEU A 136 2.20 7.18 0.56
N LEU A 137 3.04 7.73 -0.32
CA LEU A 137 3.69 9.04 -0.10
C LEU A 137 2.73 10.19 0.15
N PRO A 138 1.61 10.33 -0.59
CA PRO A 138 0.63 11.39 -0.32
C PRO A 138 0.06 11.30 1.09
N GLN A 139 -0.26 10.10 1.57
CA GLN A 139 -0.76 9.90 2.93
C GLN A 139 0.28 10.30 3.99
N LEU A 140 1.56 9.90 3.82
CA LEU A 140 2.63 10.31 4.74
C LEU A 140 2.82 11.83 4.73
N TRP A 141 2.71 12.47 3.57
CA TRP A 141 2.80 13.92 3.43
C TRP A 141 1.68 14.64 4.18
N TYR A 142 0.43 14.15 4.08
CA TYR A 142 -0.70 14.67 4.84
C TYR A 142 -0.43 14.58 6.34
N MET A 143 0.01 13.42 6.81
CA MET A 143 0.26 13.15 8.23
C MET A 143 1.37 14.03 8.80
N ARG A 144 2.44 14.29 8.05
CA ARG A 144 3.54 15.18 8.46
C ARG A 144 3.12 16.64 8.63
N ARG A 145 2.00 17.06 8.03
CA ARG A 145 1.48 18.44 8.10
C ARG A 145 0.31 18.60 9.06
N MET A 146 -0.08 17.52 9.75
CA MET A 146 -1.14 17.56 10.75
C MET A 146 -0.54 17.72 12.14
N LEU A 147 -1.23 18.51 12.98
CA LEU A 147 -0.86 18.67 14.39
C LEU A 147 -1.04 17.36 15.15
N GLU A 148 -2.15 16.67 14.90
CA GLU A 148 -2.46 15.39 15.53
C GLU A 148 -3.00 14.41 14.50
N ILE A 149 -2.54 13.17 14.59
CA ILE A 149 -2.99 12.08 13.74
C ILE A 149 -3.98 11.22 14.50
N GLU A 150 -5.17 11.10 13.93
CA GLU A 150 -6.26 10.27 14.47
C GLU A 150 -5.79 8.83 14.72
N PRO A 151 -6.20 8.20 15.85
CA PRO A 151 -5.71 6.87 16.22
C PRO A 151 -5.94 5.79 15.15
N LEU A 152 -7.14 5.70 14.56
CA LEU A 152 -7.45 4.69 13.54
C LEU A 152 -6.65 4.91 12.25
N THR A 153 -6.51 6.17 11.81
CA THR A 153 -5.66 6.54 10.66
C THR A 153 -4.20 6.15 10.93
N SER A 154 -3.73 6.30 12.17
CA SER A 154 -2.40 5.85 12.58
C SER A 154 -2.24 4.33 12.53
N HIS A 155 -3.22 3.55 13.02
CA HIS A 155 -3.14 2.09 12.93
C HIS A 155 -3.18 1.61 11.47
N TYR A 156 -4.01 2.23 10.64
CA TYR A 156 -4.06 1.98 9.21
C TYR A 156 -2.68 2.12 8.55
N VAL A 157 -2.02 3.27 8.69
CA VAL A 157 -0.71 3.48 8.04
C VAL A 157 0.38 2.60 8.67
N GLY A 158 0.34 2.38 9.99
CA GLY A 158 1.29 1.49 10.66
C GLY A 158 1.21 0.05 10.15
N LEU A 159 -0.01 -0.47 9.98
CA LEU A 159 -0.25 -1.80 9.40
C LEU A 159 0.17 -1.86 7.92
N LEU A 160 -0.04 -0.80 7.13
CA LEU A 160 0.47 -0.75 5.76
C LEU A 160 1.99 -0.88 5.71
N VAL A 161 2.72 -0.14 6.56
CA VAL A 161 4.18 -0.27 6.60
C VAL A 161 4.60 -1.66 7.06
N LEU A 162 3.95 -2.20 8.10
CA LEU A 162 4.21 -3.57 8.57
C LEU A 162 3.98 -4.61 7.46
N SER A 163 2.95 -4.44 6.64
CA SER A 163 2.67 -5.32 5.49
C SER A 163 3.84 -5.41 4.52
N ARG A 164 4.54 -4.29 4.29
CA ARG A 164 5.71 -4.21 3.40
C ARG A 164 6.95 -4.79 4.03
N VAL A 165 7.14 -4.59 5.34
CA VAL A 165 8.24 -5.22 6.07
C VAL A 165 8.11 -6.75 6.03
N VAL A 166 6.90 -7.29 6.21
CA VAL A 166 6.65 -8.74 6.07
C VAL A 166 6.97 -9.22 4.64
N ARG A 167 6.57 -8.45 3.63
CA ARG A 167 6.83 -8.75 2.23
C ARG A 167 8.32 -8.66 1.85
N LEU A 168 9.09 -7.79 2.50
CA LEU A 168 10.54 -7.75 2.38
C LEU A 168 11.20 -9.05 2.81
N PHE A 169 10.75 -9.67 3.91
CA PHE A 169 11.26 -10.97 4.30
C PHE A 169 11.02 -12.04 3.23
N PHE A 170 9.86 -12.01 2.56
CA PHE A 170 9.60 -12.89 1.42
C PHE A 170 10.63 -12.70 0.29
N TRP A 171 10.92 -11.46 -0.10
CA TRP A 171 11.91 -11.19 -1.15
C TRP A 171 13.31 -11.65 -0.75
N VAL A 172 13.69 -11.49 0.52
CA VAL A 172 14.98 -11.96 1.05
C VAL A 172 15.05 -13.50 1.01
N THR A 173 13.99 -14.21 1.42
CA THR A 173 13.96 -15.68 1.34
C THR A 173 14.05 -16.15 -0.11
N LEU A 174 13.39 -15.44 -1.02
CA LEU A 174 13.40 -15.74 -2.45
C LEU A 174 14.80 -15.58 -3.05
N TYR A 175 15.52 -14.53 -2.63
CA TYR A 175 16.89 -14.27 -3.04
C TYR A 175 17.84 -15.42 -2.64
N PHE A 176 17.73 -15.91 -1.40
CA PHE A 176 18.54 -17.04 -0.93
C PHE A 176 18.19 -18.37 -1.62
N GLN A 177 17.00 -18.47 -2.21
CA GLN A 177 16.55 -19.63 -2.99
C GLN A 177 16.97 -19.55 -4.47
N GLY A 178 17.72 -18.52 -4.88
CA GLY A 178 18.25 -18.35 -6.24
C GLY A 178 17.32 -17.63 -7.20
N GLU A 179 16.22 -17.04 -6.72
CA GLU A 179 15.30 -16.25 -7.54
C GLU A 179 15.43 -14.76 -7.25
N HIS A 180 15.88 -14.02 -8.27
CA HIS A 180 16.27 -12.63 -8.11
C HIS A 180 15.28 -11.67 -8.78
N PHE A 181 14.38 -11.10 -7.98
CA PHE A 181 13.42 -10.07 -8.40
C PHE A 181 13.83 -8.70 -7.85
N LEU A 182 15.01 -8.22 -8.23
CA LEU A 182 15.64 -7.03 -7.64
C LEU A 182 14.76 -5.77 -7.73
N GLY A 183 14.10 -5.52 -8.85
CA GLY A 183 13.22 -4.36 -9.00
C GLY A 183 12.06 -4.36 -8.00
N LEU A 184 11.41 -5.51 -7.82
CA LEU A 184 10.28 -5.67 -6.90
C LEU A 184 10.75 -5.55 -5.44
N PHE A 185 11.88 -6.15 -5.10
CA PHE A 185 12.52 -6.02 -3.80
C PHE A 185 12.86 -4.56 -3.48
N LEU A 186 13.50 -3.85 -4.41
CA LEU A 186 13.90 -2.46 -4.23
C LEU A 186 12.70 -1.53 -4.03
N ALA A 187 11.55 -1.82 -4.67
CA ALA A 187 10.33 -1.06 -4.47
C ALA A 187 9.78 -1.20 -3.03
N ASP A 188 9.73 -2.43 -2.50
CA ASP A 188 9.31 -2.64 -1.11
C ASP A 188 10.30 -2.09 -0.10
N LEU A 189 11.60 -2.12 -0.43
CA LEU A 189 12.65 -1.52 0.38
C LEU A 189 12.49 0.00 0.41
N LEU A 190 12.30 0.61 -0.75
CA LEU A 190 12.07 2.04 -0.90
C LEU A 190 10.87 2.48 -0.07
N HIS A 191 9.73 1.79 -0.18
CA HIS A 191 8.55 2.08 0.65
C HIS A 191 8.88 2.03 2.14
N SER A 192 9.56 0.96 2.59
CA SER A 192 9.87 0.75 4.00
C SER A 192 10.81 1.83 4.54
N VAL A 193 11.80 2.26 3.74
CA VAL A 193 12.71 3.35 4.08
C VAL A 193 11.98 4.70 4.14
N LEU A 194 11.14 5.03 3.16
CA LEU A 194 10.41 6.30 3.10
C LEU A 194 9.40 6.46 4.24
N ALA A 195 8.93 5.36 4.81
CA ALA A 195 8.00 5.32 5.94
C ALA A 195 8.65 4.97 7.29
N ALA A 196 9.99 4.85 7.34
CA ALA A 196 10.70 4.38 8.53
C ALA A 196 10.56 5.34 9.72
N ASP A 197 10.61 6.65 9.46
CA ASP A 197 10.40 7.71 10.46
C ASP A 197 9.03 7.55 11.14
N TYR A 198 7.99 7.40 10.33
CA TYR A 198 6.63 7.18 10.78
C TYR A 198 6.49 5.87 11.56
N PHE A 199 7.07 4.78 11.06
CA PHE A 199 6.97 3.47 11.69
C PHE A 199 7.57 3.45 13.10
N VAL A 200 8.72 4.11 13.29
CA VAL A 200 9.34 4.27 14.61
C VAL A 200 8.43 5.04 15.55
N MET A 201 7.81 6.13 15.09
CA MET A 201 6.84 6.90 15.89
C MET A 201 5.62 6.04 16.27
N TRP A 202 5.10 5.25 15.33
CA TRP A 202 3.98 4.35 15.57
C TRP A 202 4.31 3.28 16.61
N CYS A 203 5.48 2.64 16.53
CA CYS A 203 5.93 1.67 17.54
C CYS A 203 6.07 2.31 18.93
N ARG A 204 6.61 3.54 19.02
CA ARG A 204 6.72 4.26 20.29
C ARG A 204 5.34 4.56 20.89
N LYS A 205 4.37 4.98 20.07
CA LYS A 205 2.99 5.17 20.49
C LYS A 205 2.37 3.88 21.03
N LEU A 206 2.55 2.75 20.34
CA LEU A 206 2.03 1.46 20.80
C LEU A 206 2.60 1.05 22.16
N ARG A 207 3.88 1.37 22.43
CA ARG A 207 4.54 1.02 23.68
C ARG A 207 4.19 1.95 24.84
N HIS A 208 4.09 3.25 24.60
CA HIS A 208 3.99 4.27 25.65
C HIS A 208 2.60 4.92 25.76
N GLY A 209 1.69 4.66 24.81
CA GLY A 209 0.40 5.33 24.72
C GLY A 209 0.51 6.79 24.24
N GLY A 210 -0.63 7.48 24.16
CA GLY A 210 -0.72 8.90 23.81
C GLY A 210 -1.06 9.21 22.35
N ALA A 211 -1.19 10.50 22.06
CA ALA A 211 -1.45 11.03 20.71
C ALA A 211 -0.20 10.94 19.82
N LEU A 212 -0.39 10.69 18.51
CA LEU A 212 0.72 10.71 17.56
C LEU A 212 0.84 12.11 16.97
N ILE A 213 1.92 12.80 17.34
CA ILE A 213 2.22 14.17 16.94
C ILE A 213 3.56 14.15 16.22
N TYR A 214 3.60 14.67 14.99
CA TYR A 214 4.87 15.01 14.35
C TYR A 214 5.42 16.25 15.08
N LYS A 215 6.40 16.06 15.95
CA LYS A 215 7.18 17.19 16.48
C LYS A 215 8.01 17.75 15.34
N ILE A 216 7.65 18.95 14.88
CA ILE A 216 8.46 19.78 13.98
C ILE A 216 9.66 20.30 14.76
#